data_AF-A0A7R9YIL9-F1
#
_entry.id   AF-A0A7R9YIL9-F1
#
_cell.length_a   1.000
_cell.length_b   1.000
_cell.length_c   1.000
_cell.angle_alpha   90.00
_cell.angle_beta   90.00
_cell.angle_gamma   90.00
#
_symmetry.space_group_name_H-M   'P 1'
#
loop_
_entity.id
_entity.type
_entity.pdbx_description
1 polymer ?
#
loop_
_entity_poly.entity_id
_entity_poly.type
_entity_poly.pdbx_seq_one_letter_code
_entity_poly.pdbx_strand_id
1 'polypeptide(L)'
;AGVASLPLRTRATPAPAPSAAPARARVTQRAFVDVRIIESYTMSEVLENAALRGRLTLGLYGDDAPKQTTRFVQLLTGRRAGRPAEADSFPSLASASFERRRPPELLLSGPVPGVRELRLPESLGGGQQYEWNAQIVPLAPVFESVRLRHDRRGLLTHRIADGGTVFGITLAPAPQLDRDWAVFGEVLEGAEPLGLLAEIEALPFLTGEAAPDSATGRVGAAVYAAQRSAFMALTQAIGDTRADERVGRLLRRVEIVSTGLLPS
;
A
#
# COMPACT_ATOMS: atom_id res chain seq x y z
N ALA A 1 23.85 75.41 12.53
CA ALA A 1 22.90 74.50 11.85
C ALA A 1 23.39 73.07 12.07
N GLY A 2 22.77 72.34 12.99
CA GLY A 2 23.10 70.94 13.29
C GLY A 2 21.86 70.09 13.04
N VAL A 3 21.96 69.16 12.09
CA VAL A 3 20.86 68.27 11.69
C VAL A 3 20.99 66.99 12.52
N ALA A 4 20.00 66.73 13.37
CA ALA A 4 19.93 65.52 14.18
C ALA A 4 19.38 64.36 13.33
N SER A 5 20.18 63.31 13.17
CA SER A 5 19.78 62.06 12.53
C SER A 5 18.94 61.19 13.48
N LEU A 6 17.72 60.87 13.05
CA LEU A 6 16.85 59.91 13.73
C LEU A 6 17.16 58.47 13.25
N PRO A 7 17.18 57.48 14.16
CA PRO A 7 17.44 56.09 13.78
C PRO A 7 16.21 55.44 13.11
N LEU A 8 16.42 54.75 11.99
CA LEU A 8 15.41 53.91 11.34
C LEU A 8 15.02 52.74 12.25
N ARG A 9 13.72 52.63 12.57
CA ARG A 9 13.15 51.45 13.22
C ARG A 9 12.93 50.35 12.19
N THR A 10 13.70 49.27 12.29
CA THR A 10 13.48 48.03 11.53
C THR A 10 12.18 47.37 12.01
N ARG A 11 11.19 47.26 11.12
CA ARG A 11 9.90 46.63 11.42
C ARG A 11 10.08 45.12 11.39
N ALA A 12 9.97 44.44 12.53
CA ALA A 12 10.06 42.99 12.61
C ALA A 12 8.92 42.34 11.80
N THR A 13 9.28 41.46 10.87
CA THR A 13 8.34 40.63 10.10
C THR A 13 7.63 39.68 11.06
N PRO A 14 6.28 39.65 11.10
CA PRO A 14 5.56 38.71 11.94
C PRO A 14 5.89 37.27 11.51
N ALA A 15 6.23 36.42 12.48
CA ALA A 15 6.47 35.00 12.23
C ALA A 15 5.21 34.36 11.60
N PRO A 16 5.36 33.49 10.59
CA PRO A 16 4.23 32.80 9.99
C PRO A 16 3.52 31.98 11.07
N ALA A 17 2.20 32.15 11.17
CA ALA A 17 1.38 31.37 12.09
C ALA A 17 1.54 29.87 11.79
N PRO A 18 1.56 29.00 12.82
CA PRO A 18 1.62 27.57 12.62
C PRO A 18 0.42 27.13 11.77
N SER A 19 0.71 26.61 10.57
CA SER A 19 -0.30 26.05 9.67
C SER A 19 -1.08 24.99 10.43
N ALA A 20 -2.39 25.22 10.62
CA ALA A 20 -3.27 24.26 11.25
C ALA A 20 -3.11 22.89 10.57
N ALA A 21 -2.92 21.84 11.38
CA ALA A 21 -2.85 20.48 10.87
C ALA A 21 -4.13 20.20 10.06
N PRO A 22 -4.02 19.55 8.89
CA PRO A 22 -5.19 19.27 8.05
C PRO A 22 -6.22 18.47 8.86
N ALA A 23 -7.49 18.89 8.75
CA ALA A 23 -8.59 18.20 9.39
C ALA A 23 -8.66 16.76 8.87
N ARG A 24 -8.77 15.78 9.78
CA ARG A 24 -8.90 14.37 9.40
C ARG A 24 -10.22 14.14 8.67
N ALA A 25 -10.16 13.37 7.59
CA ALA A 25 -11.36 12.89 6.89
C ALA A 25 -12.27 12.11 7.83
N ARG A 26 -13.58 12.17 7.57
CA ARG A 26 -14.57 11.48 8.39
C ARG A 26 -14.63 10.01 8.00
N VAL A 27 -14.48 9.13 8.98
CA VAL A 27 -14.75 7.69 8.81
C VAL A 27 -16.25 7.48 8.68
N THR A 28 -16.70 7.01 7.51
CA THR A 28 -18.13 6.73 7.24
C THR A 28 -18.49 5.26 7.40
N GLN A 29 -17.50 4.37 7.22
CA GLN A 29 -17.66 2.93 7.36
C GLN A 29 -16.43 2.34 8.05
N ARG A 30 -16.64 1.25 8.78
CA ARG A 30 -15.56 0.50 9.41
C ARG A 30 -15.48 -0.89 8.79
N ALA A 31 -14.27 -1.38 8.62
CA ALA A 31 -13.98 -2.69 8.08
C ALA A 31 -12.87 -3.38 8.88
N PHE A 32 -12.67 -4.67 8.64
CA PHE A 32 -11.55 -5.40 9.21
C PHE A 32 -10.86 -6.27 8.16
N VAL A 33 -9.59 -6.53 8.40
CA VAL A 33 -8.74 -7.48 7.68
C VAL A 33 -8.02 -8.32 8.72
N ASP A 34 -8.35 -9.60 8.79
CA ASP A 34 -7.64 -10.57 9.62
C ASP A 34 -6.43 -11.09 8.85
N VAL A 35 -5.27 -11.04 9.50
CA VAL A 35 -3.97 -11.36 8.90
C VAL A 35 -3.30 -12.47 9.67
N ARG A 36 -2.61 -13.34 8.92
CA ARG A 36 -1.71 -14.38 9.43
C ARG A 36 -0.30 -14.16 8.90
N ILE A 37 0.69 -14.08 9.79
CA ILE A 37 2.13 -14.01 9.44
C ILE A 37 2.75 -15.39 9.68
N ILE A 38 3.40 -15.95 8.67
CA ILE A 38 4.07 -17.27 8.78
C ILE A 38 5.51 -17.09 9.25
N GLU A 39 5.84 -17.52 10.48
CA GLU A 39 7.14 -17.26 11.13
C GLU A 39 8.24 -18.28 10.78
N SER A 40 7.92 -19.47 10.26
CA SER A 40 8.93 -20.47 9.90
C SER A 40 8.58 -21.27 8.64
N TYR A 41 9.61 -21.60 7.86
CA TYR A 41 9.59 -22.51 6.72
C TYR A 41 10.44 -23.76 6.98
N THR A 42 10.61 -24.20 8.23
CA THR A 42 11.27 -25.48 8.48
C THR A 42 10.47 -26.57 7.75
N MET A 43 11.08 -27.18 6.73
CA MET A 43 10.43 -27.92 5.63
C MET A 43 9.66 -29.20 6.01
N SER A 44 9.31 -29.45 7.28
CA SER A 44 8.62 -30.68 7.67
C SER A 44 7.17 -30.51 8.04
N GLU A 45 6.71 -29.35 8.52
CA GLU A 45 5.30 -29.13 8.85
C GLU A 45 5.07 -27.62 9.01
N VAL A 46 4.15 -27.03 8.23
CA VAL A 46 3.60 -25.71 8.56
C VAL A 46 2.73 -25.92 9.80
N LEU A 47 3.36 -25.92 10.98
CA LEU A 47 2.64 -25.99 12.24
C LEU A 47 1.77 -24.72 12.34
N GLU A 48 0.45 -24.88 12.33
CA GLU A 48 -0.51 -23.77 12.49
C GLU A 48 -0.23 -22.90 13.73
N ASN A 49 0.48 -23.46 14.72
CA ASN A 49 0.85 -22.84 15.99
C ASN A 49 1.99 -21.82 15.89
N ALA A 50 2.72 -21.73 14.78
CA ALA A 50 3.84 -20.80 14.60
C ALA A 50 3.48 -19.56 13.75
N ALA A 51 2.20 -19.18 13.74
CA ALA A 51 1.73 -18.06 12.94
C ALA A 51 1.11 -16.96 13.81
N LEU A 52 1.70 -15.76 13.80
CA LEU A 52 1.09 -14.59 14.42
C LEU A 52 -0.23 -14.28 13.69
N ARG A 53 -1.32 -14.15 14.44
CA ARG A 53 -2.62 -13.73 13.91
C ARG A 53 -3.03 -12.42 14.54
N GLY A 54 -3.56 -11.52 13.73
CA GLY A 54 -4.06 -10.24 14.21
C GLY A 54 -5.13 -9.67 13.29
N ARG A 55 -5.78 -8.62 13.75
CA ARG A 55 -6.82 -7.89 13.01
C ARG A 55 -6.38 -6.45 12.78
N LEU A 56 -6.41 -6.02 11.53
CA LEU A 56 -6.38 -4.60 11.18
C LEU A 56 -7.81 -4.10 11.14
N THR A 57 -8.11 -3.09 11.95
CA THR A 57 -9.38 -2.36 11.84
C THR A 57 -9.17 -1.17 10.93
N LEU A 58 -10.09 -0.96 10.00
CA LEU A 58 -9.99 0.03 8.94
C LEU A 58 -11.16 1.02 9.04
N GLY A 59 -10.88 2.30 8.83
CA GLY A 59 -11.87 3.35 8.62
C GLY A 59 -11.87 3.76 7.15
N LEU A 60 -13.03 3.80 6.52
CA LEU A 60 -13.18 4.17 5.11
C LEU A 60 -13.81 5.56 4.99
N TYR A 61 -13.31 6.36 4.05
CA TYR A 61 -13.72 7.75 3.84
C TYR A 61 -14.76 7.85 2.71
N GLY A 62 -15.94 7.27 2.91
CA GLY A 62 -16.97 7.23 1.87
C GLY A 62 -17.53 8.60 1.45
N ASP A 63 -17.39 9.63 2.29
CA ASP A 63 -17.79 11.01 1.94
C ASP A 63 -16.76 11.67 1.01
N ASP A 64 -15.46 11.40 1.22
CA ASP A 64 -14.34 12.04 0.49
C ASP A 64 -13.83 11.21 -0.72
N ALA A 65 -14.01 9.89 -0.67
CA ALA A 65 -13.59 8.93 -1.70
C ALA A 65 -14.65 7.82 -1.92
N PRO A 66 -15.89 8.18 -2.32
CA PRO A 66 -17.00 7.23 -2.44
C PRO A 66 -16.75 6.09 -3.43
N LYS A 67 -16.15 6.36 -4.59
CA LYS A 67 -15.92 5.32 -5.62
C LYS A 67 -14.86 4.33 -5.17
N GLN A 68 -13.74 4.83 -4.61
CA GLN A 68 -12.69 3.96 -4.08
C GLN A 68 -13.19 3.15 -2.88
N THR A 69 -13.91 3.80 -1.97
CA THR A 69 -14.53 3.13 -0.80
C THR A 69 -15.49 2.04 -1.25
N THR A 70 -16.42 2.34 -2.17
CA THR A 70 -17.40 1.37 -2.69
C THR A 70 -16.71 0.16 -3.29
N ARG A 71 -15.69 0.38 -4.12
CA ARG A 71 -14.90 -0.69 -4.73
C ARG A 71 -14.18 -1.53 -3.68
N PHE A 72 -13.53 -0.89 -2.72
CA PHE A 72 -12.82 -1.58 -1.65
C PHE A 72 -13.78 -2.46 -0.83
N VAL A 73 -15.00 -1.98 -0.55
CA VAL A 73 -16.05 -2.77 0.10
C VAL A 73 -16.46 -3.99 -0.72
N GLN A 74 -16.55 -3.87 -2.05
CA GLN A 74 -16.83 -5.01 -2.92
C GLN A 74 -15.74 -6.09 -2.80
N LEU A 75 -14.48 -5.66 -2.76
CA LEU A 75 -13.33 -6.55 -2.58
C LEU A 75 -13.27 -7.17 -1.17
N LEU A 76 -13.62 -6.42 -0.12
CA LEU A 76 -13.71 -6.95 1.25
C LEU A 76 -14.81 -8.00 1.39
N THR A 77 -15.95 -7.80 0.73
CA THR A 77 -17.13 -8.67 0.85
C THR A 77 -17.19 -9.79 -0.19
N GLY A 78 -16.38 -9.70 -1.26
CA GLY A 78 -16.49 -10.60 -2.41
C GLY A 78 -17.83 -10.45 -3.16
N ARG A 79 -18.47 -9.27 -3.08
CA ARG A 79 -19.80 -9.01 -3.67
C ARG A 79 -19.81 -7.71 -4.47
N ARG A 80 -20.47 -7.71 -5.63
CA ARG A 80 -20.69 -6.47 -6.38
C ARG A 80 -21.81 -5.64 -5.76
N ALA A 81 -21.68 -4.31 -5.86
CA ALA A 81 -22.75 -3.42 -5.43
C ALA A 81 -23.98 -3.59 -6.33
N GLY A 82 -25.17 -3.65 -5.74
CA GLY A 82 -26.44 -3.70 -6.45
C GLY A 82 -26.82 -5.05 -7.07
N ARG A 83 -26.13 -6.15 -6.74
CA ARG A 83 -26.45 -7.51 -7.20
C ARG A 83 -26.87 -8.43 -6.04
N PRO A 84 -27.80 -9.38 -6.24
CA PRO A 84 -28.18 -10.36 -5.22
C PRO A 84 -27.01 -11.27 -4.82
N ALA A 85 -26.94 -11.65 -3.54
CA ALA A 85 -25.82 -12.41 -2.98
C ALA A 85 -25.64 -13.82 -3.59
N GLU A 86 -26.70 -14.43 -4.12
CA GLU A 86 -26.69 -15.79 -4.67
C GLU A 86 -26.08 -15.94 -6.07
N ALA A 87 -25.86 -14.83 -6.80
CA ALA A 87 -25.54 -14.88 -8.23
C ALA A 87 -24.23 -14.19 -8.64
N ASP A 88 -23.49 -13.57 -7.71
CA ASP A 88 -22.36 -12.70 -8.07
C ASP A 88 -21.13 -12.98 -7.19
N SER A 89 -20.31 -13.93 -7.61
CA SER A 89 -18.97 -14.13 -7.05
C SER A 89 -18.06 -13.03 -7.58
N PHE A 90 -17.58 -12.17 -6.68
CA PHE A 90 -16.57 -11.15 -6.99
C PHE A 90 -15.23 -11.51 -6.33
N PRO A 91 -14.08 -11.09 -6.88
CA PRO A 91 -12.79 -11.28 -6.22
C PRO A 91 -12.82 -10.75 -4.79
N SER A 92 -12.29 -11.54 -3.85
CA SER A 92 -12.24 -11.19 -2.44
C SER A 92 -10.82 -11.01 -1.95
N LEU A 93 -10.60 -10.02 -1.08
CA LEU A 93 -9.32 -9.82 -0.39
C LEU A 93 -9.02 -10.93 0.63
N ALA A 94 -10.00 -11.75 1.03
CA ALA A 94 -9.82 -12.83 2.00
C ALA A 94 -8.82 -13.92 1.57
N SER A 95 -8.34 -13.91 0.33
CA SER A 95 -7.28 -14.79 -0.18
C SER A 95 -6.01 -14.05 -0.61
N ALA A 96 -5.99 -12.72 -0.51
CA ALA A 96 -4.83 -11.91 -0.88
C ALA A 96 -3.73 -11.99 0.20
N SER A 97 -2.58 -11.38 -0.08
CA SER A 97 -1.46 -11.30 0.87
C SER A 97 -0.85 -9.90 0.86
N PHE A 98 -0.09 -9.51 1.87
CA PHE A 98 0.84 -8.40 1.74
C PHE A 98 2.15 -8.94 1.15
N GLU A 99 2.58 -8.38 0.03
CA GLU A 99 3.70 -8.94 -0.74
C GLU A 99 4.92 -8.04 -0.76
N ARG A 100 4.71 -6.72 -0.78
CA ARG A 100 5.81 -5.78 -1.00
C ARG A 100 5.78 -4.64 -0.01
N ARG A 101 6.94 -4.32 0.52
CA ARG A 101 7.26 -3.04 1.13
C ARG A 101 8.04 -2.22 0.12
N ARG A 102 7.63 -0.97 -0.10
CA ARG A 102 8.43 0.05 -0.78
C ARG A 102 8.91 1.03 0.28
N PRO A 103 10.14 0.87 0.77
CA PRO A 103 10.66 1.76 1.80
C PRO A 103 10.77 3.21 1.29
N PRO A 104 10.57 4.20 2.17
CA PRO A 104 10.13 4.07 3.57
C PRO A 104 8.61 4.05 3.77
N GLU A 105 7.80 4.03 2.71
CA GLU A 105 6.49 4.69 2.77
C GLU A 105 5.27 3.82 2.54
N LEU A 106 5.41 2.65 1.91
CA LEU A 106 4.22 1.92 1.44
C LEU A 106 4.34 0.42 1.65
N LEU A 107 3.37 -0.16 2.34
CA LEU A 107 3.10 -1.59 2.37
C LEU A 107 2.01 -1.89 1.34
N LEU A 108 2.29 -2.75 0.36
CA LEU A 108 1.38 -3.11 -0.72
C LEU A 108 0.81 -4.52 -0.51
N SER A 109 -0.49 -4.65 -0.75
CA SER A 109 -1.10 -5.95 -0.97
C SER A 109 -0.63 -6.54 -2.30
N GLY A 110 -0.66 -7.86 -2.40
CA GLY A 110 -0.62 -8.60 -3.65
C GLY A 110 -1.98 -8.59 -4.34
N PRO A 111 -2.02 -9.02 -5.61
CA PRO A 111 -3.28 -9.24 -6.31
C PRO A 111 -4.07 -10.38 -5.66
N VAL A 112 -5.39 -10.35 -5.78
CA VAL A 112 -6.26 -11.46 -5.35
C VAL A 112 -5.94 -12.71 -6.21
N PRO A 113 -5.55 -13.85 -5.60
CA PRO A 113 -5.21 -15.06 -6.34
C PRO A 113 -6.38 -15.59 -7.15
N GLY A 114 -6.14 -15.86 -8.45
CA GLY A 114 -7.16 -16.31 -9.40
C GLY A 114 -7.70 -15.20 -10.29
N VAL A 115 -7.39 -13.93 -9.99
CA VAL A 115 -7.69 -12.80 -10.86
C VAL A 115 -6.60 -12.72 -11.93
N ARG A 116 -7.00 -12.87 -13.20
CA ARG A 116 -6.11 -12.60 -14.34
C ARG A 116 -6.53 -11.33 -15.03
N GLU A 117 -5.62 -10.37 -15.12
CA GLU A 117 -5.83 -9.18 -15.95
C GLU A 117 -5.74 -9.58 -17.42
N LEU A 118 -6.85 -9.42 -18.12
CA LEU A 118 -6.95 -9.52 -19.56
C LEU A 118 -6.93 -8.12 -20.14
N ARG A 119 -5.90 -7.81 -20.92
CA ARG A 119 -5.90 -6.62 -21.77
C ARG A 119 -6.51 -6.99 -23.11
N LEU A 120 -7.69 -6.44 -23.40
CA LEU A 120 -8.28 -6.62 -24.72
C LEU A 120 -7.45 -5.85 -25.76
N PRO A 121 -7.24 -6.43 -26.96
CA PRO A 121 -6.61 -5.70 -28.05
C PRO A 121 -7.42 -4.45 -28.40
N GLU A 122 -6.75 -3.43 -28.93
CA GLU A 122 -7.40 -2.15 -29.31
C GLU A 122 -8.55 -2.36 -30.30
N SER A 123 -8.45 -3.38 -31.16
CA SER A 123 -9.51 -3.80 -32.10
C SER A 123 -10.81 -4.25 -31.42
N LEU A 124 -10.78 -4.62 -30.14
CA LEU A 124 -11.93 -4.98 -29.31
C LEU A 124 -12.24 -3.93 -28.25
N GLY A 125 -11.79 -2.69 -28.43
CA GLY A 125 -12.10 -1.55 -27.56
C GLY A 125 -11.10 -1.30 -26.42
N GLY A 126 -9.97 -2.02 -26.38
CA GLY A 126 -8.79 -1.66 -25.55
C GLY A 126 -9.00 -1.67 -24.02
N GLY A 127 -10.10 -2.24 -23.53
CA GLY A 127 -10.41 -2.27 -22.11
C GLY A 127 -9.59 -3.30 -21.31
N GLN A 128 -9.36 -3.00 -20.03
CA GLN A 128 -8.90 -4.01 -19.07
C GLN A 128 -10.10 -4.79 -18.53
N GLN A 129 -9.92 -6.09 -18.36
CA GLN A 129 -10.92 -7.00 -17.80
C GLN A 129 -10.24 -7.97 -16.83
N TYR A 130 -11.01 -8.53 -15.91
CA TYR A 130 -10.59 -9.70 -15.15
C TYR A 130 -11.23 -10.94 -15.71
N GLU A 131 -10.43 -12.00 -15.83
CA GLU A 131 -10.93 -13.36 -15.78
C GLU A 131 -10.89 -13.83 -14.33
N TRP A 132 -12.04 -14.21 -13.80
CA TRP A 132 -12.21 -14.77 -12.46
C TRP A 132 -13.22 -15.92 -12.53
N ASN A 133 -12.85 -17.12 -12.09
CA ASN A 133 -13.74 -18.29 -12.13
C ASN A 133 -14.40 -18.51 -13.51
N ALA A 134 -13.63 -18.39 -14.60
CA ALA A 134 -14.09 -18.46 -15.99
C ALA A 134 -15.14 -17.38 -16.38
N GLN A 135 -15.34 -16.36 -15.55
CA GLN A 135 -16.18 -15.20 -15.86
C GLN A 135 -15.32 -13.99 -16.20
N ILE A 136 -15.75 -13.26 -17.22
CA ILE A 136 -15.17 -11.96 -17.56
C ILE A 136 -15.86 -10.88 -16.74
N VAL A 137 -15.09 -10.21 -15.90
CA VAL A 137 -15.54 -9.09 -15.07
C VAL A 137 -14.90 -7.81 -15.63
N PRO A 138 -15.69 -6.80 -16.00
CA PRO A 138 -15.12 -5.56 -16.53
C PRO A 138 -14.28 -4.88 -15.47
N LEU A 139 -13.06 -4.47 -15.86
CA LEU A 139 -12.17 -3.77 -14.96
C LEU A 139 -12.29 -2.27 -15.15
N ALA A 140 -13.31 -1.69 -14.52
CA ALA A 140 -13.52 -0.26 -14.59
C ALA A 140 -12.41 0.47 -13.81
N PRO A 141 -11.53 1.23 -14.47
CA PRO A 141 -10.59 2.09 -13.76
C PRO A 141 -11.38 3.07 -12.87
N VAL A 142 -10.96 3.22 -11.62
CA VAL A 142 -11.59 4.19 -10.72
C VAL A 142 -10.96 5.56 -10.92
N PHE A 143 -11.74 6.47 -11.49
CA PHE A 143 -11.42 7.89 -11.58
C PHE A 143 -12.19 8.66 -10.53
N GLU A 144 -11.46 9.19 -9.55
CA GLU A 144 -12.01 9.98 -8.46
C GLU A 144 -11.04 11.09 -8.08
N SER A 145 -11.52 12.34 -8.03
CA SER A 145 -10.72 13.48 -7.59
C SER A 145 -10.73 13.51 -6.06
N VAL A 146 -9.73 12.88 -5.45
CA VAL A 146 -9.59 12.87 -3.99
C VAL A 146 -8.75 14.05 -3.50
N ARG A 147 -9.25 14.79 -2.52
CA ARG A 147 -8.58 15.95 -1.92
C ARG A 147 -7.65 15.59 -0.76
N LEU A 148 -7.75 14.35 -0.28
CA LEU A 148 -6.96 13.80 0.82
C LEU A 148 -5.52 13.56 0.37
N ARG A 149 -4.59 13.83 1.28
CA ARG A 149 -3.14 13.70 1.05
C ARG A 149 -2.55 12.58 1.87
N HIS A 150 -1.43 12.03 1.41
CA HIS A 150 -0.64 11.03 2.11
C HIS A 150 0.21 11.68 3.21
N ASP A 151 -0.45 12.30 4.19
CA ASP A 151 0.18 13.16 5.20
C ASP A 151 0.62 12.43 6.48
N ARG A 152 0.26 11.16 6.63
CA ARG A 152 0.57 10.36 7.82
C ARG A 152 0.69 8.87 7.51
N ARG A 153 1.21 8.13 8.50
CA ARG A 153 1.20 6.67 8.56
C ARG A 153 -0.23 6.14 8.71
N GLY A 154 -0.46 4.95 8.17
CA GLY A 154 -1.70 4.19 8.32
C GLY A 154 -2.80 4.57 7.32
N LEU A 155 -2.54 5.41 6.32
CA LEU A 155 -3.53 5.75 5.30
C LEU A 155 -3.68 4.61 4.29
N LEU A 156 -4.92 4.26 3.96
CA LEU A 156 -5.24 3.34 2.87
C LEU A 156 -5.22 4.09 1.55
N THR A 157 -4.56 3.52 0.56
CA THR A 157 -4.38 4.17 -0.74
C THR A 157 -4.45 3.20 -1.91
N HIS A 158 -4.94 3.70 -3.05
CA HIS A 158 -5.05 2.93 -4.28
C HIS A 158 -4.58 3.78 -5.45
N ARG A 159 -3.96 3.16 -6.46
CA ARG A 159 -3.48 3.88 -7.64
C ARG A 159 -4.66 4.45 -8.44
N ILE A 160 -4.55 5.70 -8.86
CA ILE A 160 -5.57 6.37 -9.68
C ILE A 160 -5.59 5.73 -11.06
N ALA A 161 -6.80 5.59 -11.63
CA ALA A 161 -7.01 4.96 -12.93
C ALA A 161 -6.56 3.48 -13.00
N ASP A 162 -6.23 2.88 -11.85
CA ASP A 162 -5.89 1.48 -11.79
C ASP A 162 -7.15 0.65 -11.60
N GLY A 163 -7.24 -0.39 -12.41
CA GLY A 163 -8.20 -1.44 -12.30
C GLY A 163 -7.82 -2.47 -11.25
N GLY A 164 -6.69 -2.40 -10.56
CA GLY A 164 -6.22 -3.44 -9.65
C GLY A 164 -7.16 -3.87 -8.51
N THR A 165 -6.77 -4.98 -7.88
CA THR A 165 -7.22 -5.37 -6.53
C THR A 165 -6.19 -4.98 -5.47
N VAL A 166 -5.04 -4.45 -5.90
CA VAL A 166 -3.91 -4.07 -5.05
C VAL A 166 -4.19 -2.75 -4.38
N PHE A 167 -4.02 -2.69 -3.07
CA PHE A 167 -4.06 -1.46 -2.29
C PHE A 167 -2.78 -1.32 -1.45
N GLY A 168 -2.54 -0.11 -0.96
CA GLY A 168 -1.42 0.23 -0.11
C GLY A 168 -1.85 0.73 1.26
N ILE A 169 -0.95 0.59 2.24
CA ILE A 169 -1.02 1.21 3.56
C ILE A 169 0.24 2.04 3.74
N THR A 170 0.11 3.33 4.02
CA THR A 170 1.28 4.18 4.26
C THR A 170 1.98 3.80 5.56
N LEU A 171 3.31 3.75 5.54
CA LEU A 171 4.16 3.50 6.72
C LEU A 171 4.72 4.80 7.30
N ALA A 172 4.69 5.88 6.52
CA ALA A 172 5.12 7.24 6.88
C ALA A 172 4.34 8.25 6.02
N PRO A 173 4.40 9.58 6.31
CA PRO A 173 3.97 10.60 5.35
C PRO A 173 4.67 10.39 3.99
N ALA A 174 3.91 10.43 2.91
CA ALA A 174 4.36 10.09 1.56
C ALA A 174 3.75 11.01 0.49
N PRO A 175 3.93 12.35 0.56
CA PRO A 175 3.28 13.32 -0.32
C PRO A 175 3.58 13.12 -1.81
N GLN A 176 4.68 12.46 -2.16
CA GLN A 176 4.98 12.06 -3.54
C GLN A 176 3.94 11.13 -4.17
N LEU A 177 3.15 10.42 -3.35
CA LEU A 177 2.09 9.54 -3.83
C LEU A 177 0.83 10.30 -4.24
N ASP A 178 0.64 11.55 -3.78
CA ASP A 178 -0.57 12.37 -4.03
C ASP A 178 -0.89 12.59 -5.52
N ARG A 179 0.09 12.40 -6.41
CA ARG A 179 -0.08 12.56 -7.85
C ARG A 179 -0.78 11.37 -8.50
N ASP A 180 -0.40 10.15 -8.09
CA ASP A 180 -0.75 8.91 -8.81
C ASP A 180 -1.60 7.97 -7.94
N TRP A 181 -1.79 8.29 -6.67
CA TRP A 181 -2.52 7.48 -5.70
C TRP A 181 -3.57 8.32 -4.98
N ALA A 182 -4.67 7.68 -4.63
CA ALA A 182 -5.80 8.29 -3.93
C ALA A 182 -5.97 7.65 -2.55
N VAL A 183 -5.97 8.48 -1.51
CA VAL A 183 -6.28 8.05 -0.14
C VAL A 183 -7.78 7.80 0.00
N PHE A 184 -8.19 6.65 0.52
CA PHE A 184 -9.61 6.31 0.67
C PHE A 184 -9.99 5.78 2.06
N GLY A 185 -9.03 5.71 2.98
CA GLY A 185 -9.28 5.30 4.35
C GLY A 185 -8.05 5.40 5.23
N GLU A 186 -8.14 4.83 6.42
CA GLU A 186 -7.03 4.69 7.38
C GLU A 186 -7.14 3.41 8.19
N VAL A 187 -6.01 2.94 8.72
CA VAL A 187 -5.95 1.93 9.77
C VAL A 187 -6.32 2.61 11.08
N LEU A 188 -7.35 2.09 11.73
CA LEU A 188 -7.77 2.49 13.06
C LEU A 188 -6.96 1.69 14.08
N GLU A 189 -6.18 2.38 14.91
CA GLU A 189 -5.47 1.76 16.01
C GLU A 189 -6.49 1.25 17.04
N GLY A 190 -6.45 -0.05 17.34
CA GLY A 190 -7.26 -0.67 18.38
C GLY A 190 -6.71 -0.39 19.79
N ALA A 191 -7.42 -0.86 20.82
CA ALA A 191 -7.03 -0.69 22.22
C ALA A 191 -5.77 -1.48 22.64
N GLU A 192 -5.28 -2.40 21.81
CA GLU A 192 -4.07 -3.18 22.09
C GLU A 192 -2.81 -2.42 21.63
N PRO A 193 -1.81 -2.23 22.51
CA PRO A 193 -0.61 -1.49 22.20
C PRO A 193 0.34 -2.34 21.33
N LEU A 194 0.89 -1.72 20.27
CA LEU A 194 1.75 -2.28 19.21
C LEU A 194 0.97 -3.04 18.12
N GLY A 195 0.22 -2.26 17.34
CA GLY A 195 -0.68 -2.72 16.29
C GLY A 195 0.02 -3.55 15.21
N LEU A 196 -0.64 -4.63 14.79
CA LEU A 196 -0.25 -5.57 13.74
C LEU A 196 0.45 -4.94 12.51
N LEU A 197 0.12 -3.70 12.14
CA LEU A 197 0.83 -2.98 11.06
C LEU A 197 2.33 -2.79 11.36
N ALA A 198 2.70 -2.49 12.61
CA ALA A 198 4.10 -2.39 13.05
C ALA A 198 4.81 -3.75 12.98
N GLU A 199 4.13 -4.84 13.34
CA GLU A 199 4.66 -6.20 13.21
C GLU A 199 4.93 -6.55 11.75
N ILE A 200 4.00 -6.24 10.85
CA ILE A 200 4.19 -6.44 9.40
C ILE A 200 5.32 -5.56 8.86
N GLU A 201 5.44 -4.32 9.35
CA GLU A 201 6.48 -3.39 8.97
C GLU A 201 7.88 -3.84 9.42
N ALA A 202 7.98 -4.49 10.58
CA ALA A 202 9.22 -5.04 11.11
C ALA A 202 9.72 -6.28 10.35
N LEU A 203 8.90 -6.86 9.46
CA LEU A 203 9.28 -8.05 8.71
C LEU A 203 10.44 -7.74 7.75
N PRO A 204 11.41 -8.67 7.63
CA PRO A 204 12.49 -8.52 6.67
C PRO A 204 11.94 -8.59 5.24
N PHE A 205 12.51 -7.79 4.35
CA PHE A 205 12.13 -7.72 2.94
C PHE A 205 13.39 -7.58 2.08
N LEU A 206 13.28 -7.93 0.79
CA LEU A 206 14.41 -7.88 -0.13
C LEU A 206 14.73 -6.42 -0.48
N THR A 207 15.76 -5.83 0.10
CA THR A 207 16.20 -4.46 -0.23
C THR A 207 16.96 -4.39 -1.56
N GLY A 208 17.56 -5.50 -1.97
CA GLY A 208 18.54 -5.54 -3.06
C GLY A 208 19.92 -4.98 -2.67
N GLU A 209 20.02 -4.25 -1.57
CA GLU A 209 21.27 -3.69 -1.04
C GLU A 209 21.93 -4.66 -0.04
N ALA A 210 23.27 -4.66 0.00
CA ALA A 210 24.00 -5.44 1.00
C ALA A 210 23.71 -4.89 2.40
N ALA A 211 23.55 -5.79 3.38
CA ALA A 211 23.35 -5.41 4.78
C ALA A 211 24.50 -4.50 5.24
N PRO A 212 24.22 -3.35 5.88
CA PRO A 212 25.27 -2.53 6.46
C PRO A 212 25.83 -3.25 7.70
N ASP A 213 27.13 -3.56 7.61
CA ASP A 213 28.07 -3.89 8.69
C ASP A 213 27.98 -5.25 9.41
N SER A 214 28.84 -6.17 8.99
CA SER A 214 29.85 -6.73 9.91
C SER A 214 31.20 -6.07 9.56
N ALA A 215 32.15 -5.97 10.49
CA ALA A 215 33.39 -5.18 10.35
C ALA A 215 34.30 -5.52 9.13
N THR A 216 34.00 -6.61 8.40
CA THR A 216 34.60 -7.01 7.11
C THR A 216 33.89 -6.38 5.89
N GLY A 217 32.83 -5.61 6.12
CA GLY A 217 31.76 -5.29 5.15
C GLY A 217 31.99 -4.09 4.26
N ARG A 218 32.91 -3.17 4.53
CA ARG A 218 33.08 -1.96 3.68
C ARG A 218 33.76 -2.23 2.35
N VAL A 219 34.73 -3.16 2.32
CA VAL A 219 35.35 -3.63 1.06
C VAL A 219 34.40 -4.58 0.33
N GLY A 220 33.70 -5.44 1.07
CA GLY A 220 32.70 -6.35 0.51
C GLY A 220 31.48 -5.65 -0.08
N ALA A 221 30.98 -4.58 0.56
CA ALA A 221 29.84 -3.81 0.08
C ALA A 221 30.16 -3.00 -1.18
N ALA A 222 31.37 -2.44 -1.29
CA ALA A 222 31.80 -1.74 -2.50
C ALA A 222 32.00 -2.70 -3.68
N VAL A 223 32.61 -3.87 -3.44
CA VAL A 223 32.76 -4.92 -4.46
C VAL A 223 31.40 -5.52 -4.84
N TYR A 224 30.51 -5.77 -3.88
CA TYR A 224 29.16 -6.24 -4.13
C TYR A 224 28.33 -5.20 -4.89
N ALA A 225 28.44 -3.91 -4.55
CA ALA A 225 27.77 -2.83 -5.28
C ALA A 225 28.27 -2.74 -6.73
N ALA A 226 29.58 -2.83 -6.95
CA ALA A 226 30.19 -2.82 -8.28
C ALA A 226 29.84 -4.08 -9.10
N GLN A 227 29.84 -5.25 -8.47
CA GLN A 227 29.42 -6.51 -9.10
C GLN A 227 27.92 -6.51 -9.39
N ARG A 228 27.09 -6.01 -8.48
CA ARG A 228 25.65 -5.86 -8.68
C ARG A 228 25.36 -4.86 -9.79
N SER A 229 26.03 -3.70 -9.84
CA SER A 229 25.83 -2.74 -10.93
C SER A 229 26.26 -3.32 -12.28
N ALA A 230 27.36 -4.06 -12.33
CA ALA A 230 27.81 -4.73 -13.54
C ALA A 230 26.84 -5.86 -13.96
N PHE A 231 26.33 -6.64 -13.02
CA PHE A 231 25.37 -7.71 -13.28
C PHE A 231 24.02 -7.16 -13.70
N MET A 232 23.53 -6.10 -13.04
CA MET A 232 22.28 -5.41 -13.38
C MET A 232 22.36 -4.74 -14.75
N ALA A 233 23.50 -4.10 -15.07
CA ALA A 233 23.74 -3.54 -16.39
C ALA A 233 23.78 -4.63 -17.48
N LEU A 234 24.37 -5.78 -17.18
CA LEU A 234 24.40 -6.94 -18.08
C LEU A 234 23.00 -7.56 -18.25
N THR A 235 22.22 -7.72 -17.18
CA THR A 235 20.85 -8.27 -17.25
C THR A 235 19.90 -7.31 -17.96
N GLN A 236 20.03 -6.00 -17.75
CA GLN A 236 19.29 -4.99 -18.52
C GLN A 236 19.68 -5.01 -20.01
N ALA A 237 20.96 -5.21 -20.34
CA ALA A 237 21.42 -5.35 -21.72
C ALA A 237 20.93 -6.64 -22.42
N ILE A 238 20.63 -7.69 -21.65
CA ILE A 238 20.07 -8.96 -22.15
C ILE A 238 18.52 -8.97 -22.07
N GLY A 239 17.91 -7.92 -21.52
CA GLY A 239 16.46 -7.80 -21.39
C GLY A 239 15.84 -8.64 -20.27
N ASP A 240 16.63 -9.11 -19.30
CA ASP A 240 16.13 -9.88 -18.15
C ASP A 240 15.74 -8.94 -16.99
N THR A 241 14.44 -8.65 -16.87
CA THR A 241 13.85 -7.76 -15.85
C THR A 241 13.57 -8.44 -14.51
N ARG A 242 13.90 -9.74 -14.35
CA ARG A 242 13.53 -10.54 -13.17
C ARG A 242 14.17 -10.07 -11.86
N ALA A 243 15.27 -9.33 -11.93
CA ALA A 243 16.00 -8.88 -10.75
C ALA A 243 15.34 -7.64 -10.10
N ASP A 244 14.78 -6.73 -10.90
CA ASP A 244 14.03 -5.56 -10.40
C ASP A 244 12.68 -5.95 -9.80
N GLU A 245 12.04 -7.02 -10.31
CA GLU A 245 10.74 -7.47 -9.83
C GLU A 245 10.74 -7.96 -8.38
N ARG A 246 11.90 -8.34 -7.83
CA ARG A 246 12.01 -8.95 -6.51
C ARG A 246 12.27 -7.95 -5.38
N VAL A 247 12.76 -6.75 -5.68
CA VAL A 247 13.03 -5.73 -4.66
C VAL A 247 11.73 -5.29 -4.00
N GLY A 248 11.79 -5.13 -2.68
CA GLY A 248 10.67 -4.80 -1.80
C GLY A 248 9.87 -6.02 -1.34
N ARG A 249 10.07 -7.23 -1.88
CA ARG A 249 9.27 -8.39 -1.50
C ARG A 249 9.50 -8.79 -0.05
N LEU A 250 8.43 -8.99 0.73
CA LEU A 250 8.54 -9.50 2.10
C LEU A 250 9.15 -10.91 2.07
N LEU A 251 10.09 -11.18 2.99
CA LEU A 251 10.70 -12.51 3.15
C LEU A 251 9.84 -13.44 4.00
N ARG A 252 8.77 -12.90 4.61
CA ARG A 252 7.73 -13.66 5.31
C ARG A 252 6.41 -13.50 4.57
N ARG A 253 5.62 -14.57 4.54
CA ARG A 253 4.29 -14.54 3.95
C ARG A 253 3.30 -13.97 4.96
N VAL A 254 2.61 -12.92 4.54
CA VAL A 254 1.60 -12.22 5.32
C VAL A 254 0.28 -12.38 4.58
N GLU A 255 -0.54 -13.34 5.00
CA GLU A 255 -1.79 -13.68 4.32
C GLU A 255 -2.95 -12.95 4.94
N ILE A 256 -3.86 -12.45 4.12
CA ILE A 256 -5.18 -12.05 4.56
C ILE A 256 -6.02 -13.33 4.62
N VAL A 257 -6.63 -13.58 5.78
CA VAL A 257 -7.40 -14.82 6.05
C VAL A 257 -8.90 -14.56 6.03
N SER A 258 -9.31 -13.36 6.43
CA SER A 258 -10.72 -12.97 6.46
C SER A 258 -10.84 -11.45 6.35
N THR A 259 -11.94 -11.01 5.75
CA THR A 259 -12.26 -9.59 5.58
C THR A 259 -13.75 -9.36 5.76
N GLY A 260 -14.13 -8.16 6.17
CA GLY A 260 -15.54 -7.81 6.29
C GLY A 260 -15.79 -6.38 6.75
N LEU A 261 -17.07 -6.02 6.82
CA LEU A 261 -17.52 -4.77 7.40
C LEU A 261 -17.77 -4.95 8.89
N LEU A 262 -17.47 -3.91 9.67
CA LEU A 262 -17.85 -3.81 11.07
C LEU A 262 -19.17 -3.04 11.19
N PRO A 263 -20.02 -3.37 12.17
CA PRO A 263 -21.21 -2.57 12.46
C PRO A 263 -20.82 -1.12 12.79
N SER A 264 -21.69 -0.18 12.40
CA SER A 264 -21.50 1.26 12.60
C SER A 264 -21.67 1.66 14.06
#